data_AF-A0AAD9TND2-F1
#
_entry.id   AF-A0AAD9TND2-F1
#
_cell.length_a   1.000
_cell.length_b   1.000
_cell.length_c   1.000
_cell.angle_alpha   90.00
_cell.angle_beta   90.00
_cell.angle_gamma   90.00
#
_symmetry.space_group_name_H-M   'P 1'
#
loop_
_entity.id
_entity.type
_entity.pdbx_description
1 polymer ?
#
loop_
_entity_poly.entity_id
_entity_poly.type
_entity_poly.pdbx_seq_one_letter_code
_entity_poly.pdbx_strand_id
1 'polypeptide(L)'
;MFVVYSILFFVLETPAVLDTITPSQSIKGGETLVSAGGTFELVFFNTANSTRRYLGIRYKAVFAKTLTWVANRETSLSDQTLIPYQN
;
A
#
# COMPACT_ATOMS: atom_id res chain seq x y z
N MET A 1 -6.27 -19.57 29.56
CA MET A 1 -4.98 -19.43 28.84
C MET A 1 -5.17 -19.22 27.33
N PHE A 2 -6.07 -19.94 26.65
CA PHE A 2 -6.40 -19.71 25.23
C PHE A 2 -7.00 -18.32 24.93
N VAL A 3 -7.99 -17.87 25.71
CA VAL A 3 -8.69 -16.59 25.47
C VAL A 3 -7.73 -15.38 25.56
N VAL A 4 -6.79 -15.43 26.50
CA VAL A 4 -5.76 -14.39 26.68
C VAL A 4 -4.80 -14.34 25.49
N TYR A 5 -4.45 -15.51 24.93
CA TYR A 5 -3.60 -15.61 23.74
C TYR A 5 -4.32 -15.11 22.48
N SER A 6 -5.63 -15.40 22.35
CA SER A 6 -6.46 -14.88 21.26
C SER A 6 -6.63 -13.35 21.32
N ILE A 7 -6.79 -12.78 22.51
CA ILE A 7 -6.83 -11.32 22.70
C ILE A 7 -5.45 -10.71 22.41
N LEU A 8 -4.36 -11.35 22.87
CA LEU A 8 -2.99 -10.91 22.59
C LEU A 8 -2.66 -10.95 21.08
N PHE A 9 -3.15 -11.96 20.36
CA PHE A 9 -3.05 -12.07 18.90
C PHE A 9 -3.86 -11.00 18.16
N PHE A 10 -4.98 -10.53 18.74
CA PHE A 10 -5.78 -9.44 18.16
C PHE A 10 -5.21 -8.05 18.44
N VAL A 11 -4.37 -7.92 19.49
CA VAL A 11 -3.61 -6.71 19.85
C VAL A 11 -2.29 -6.62 19.09
N LEU A 12 -1.85 -7.71 18.44
CA LEU A 12 -0.68 -7.72 17.56
C LEU A 12 -1.03 -7.05 16.22
N GLU A 13 -0.52 -5.82 16.09
CA GLU A 13 -0.29 -5.09 14.84
C GLU A 13 -1.54 -4.62 14.07
N THR A 14 -2.19 -3.57 14.59
CA THR A 14 -2.73 -2.58 13.64
C THR A 14 -1.55 -1.75 13.14
N PRO A 15 -1.12 -1.87 11.87
CA PRO A 15 -0.11 -0.95 11.35
C PRO A 15 -0.63 0.46 11.57
N ALA A 16 0.21 1.35 12.10
CA ALA A 16 -0.15 2.75 12.30
C ALA A 16 -0.62 3.30 10.96
N VAL A 17 -1.92 3.52 10.84
CA VAL A 17 -2.54 4.03 9.63
C VAL A 17 -2.21 5.51 9.59
N LEU A 18 -1.15 5.85 8.86
CA LEU A 18 -0.78 7.23 8.64
C LEU A 18 -1.72 7.82 7.59
N ASP A 19 -2.20 9.03 7.86
CA ASP A 19 -2.99 9.86 6.95
C ASP A 19 -2.18 11.04 6.40
N THR A 20 -0.99 11.25 6.97
CA THR A 20 -0.07 12.35 6.68
C THR A 20 1.32 11.81 6.39
N ILE A 21 1.99 12.38 5.39
CA ILE A 21 3.40 12.13 5.09
C ILE A 21 4.17 13.45 5.19
N THR A 22 5.28 13.46 5.92
CA THR A 22 6.19 14.60 5.99
C THR A 22 7.33 14.45 4.97
N PRO A 23 8.06 15.53 4.62
CA PRO A 23 9.16 15.45 3.66
C PRO A 23 10.29 14.47 4.02
N SER A 24 10.42 14.10 5.30
CA SER A 24 11.42 13.12 5.77
C SER A 24 10.93 11.67 5.69
N GLN A 25 9.67 11.45 5.36
CA GLN A 25 9.05 10.13 5.26
C GLN A 25 8.93 9.70 3.81
N SER A 26 8.90 8.39 3.59
CA SER A 26 8.68 7.77 2.29
C SER A 26 7.64 6.67 2.42
N ILE A 27 6.93 6.39 1.33
CA ILE A 27 6.01 5.26 1.23
C ILE A 27 6.71 4.22 0.34
N LYS A 28 6.92 3.02 0.87
CA LYS A 28 7.56 1.90 0.18
C LYS A 28 6.53 0.94 -0.41
N GLY A 29 6.99 0.00 -1.25
CA GLY A 29 6.14 -1.05 -1.79
C GLY A 29 5.55 -1.91 -0.67
N GLY A 30 4.22 -1.96 -0.58
CA GLY A 30 3.48 -2.66 0.48
C GLY A 30 2.95 -1.73 1.58
N GLU A 31 3.46 -0.51 1.67
CA GLU A 31 2.93 0.52 2.58
C GLU A 31 1.81 1.32 1.91
N THR A 32 0.91 1.86 2.73
CA THR A 32 -0.24 2.67 2.28
C THR A 32 -0.47 3.84 3.21
N LEU A 33 -0.98 4.94 2.67
CA LEU A 33 -1.53 6.06 3.43
C LEU A 33 -3.05 6.01 3.34
N VAL A 34 -3.77 6.07 4.45
CA VAL A 34 -5.24 6.06 4.45
C VAL A 34 -5.73 7.41 4.94
N SER A 35 -6.73 7.98 4.27
CA SER A 35 -7.31 9.23 4.74
C SER A 35 -7.86 9.09 6.17
N ALA A 36 -7.90 10.19 6.93
CA ALA A 36 -8.40 10.22 8.31
C ALA A 36 -9.79 9.56 8.47
N GLY A 37 -10.66 9.68 7.46
CA GLY A 37 -12.00 9.07 7.44
C GLY A 37 -12.05 7.60 6.99
N GLY A 38 -10.91 6.97 6.65
CA GLY A 38 -10.86 5.58 6.19
C GLY A 38 -11.38 5.34 4.77
N THR A 39 -11.90 6.36 4.09
CA THR A 39 -12.56 6.23 2.78
C THR A 39 -11.58 5.97 1.64
N PHE A 40 -10.44 6.65 1.66
CA PHE A 40 -9.46 6.65 0.57
C PHE A 40 -8.13 6.06 1.04
N GLU A 41 -7.46 5.40 0.10
CA GLU A 41 -6.14 4.80 0.32
C GLU A 41 -5.21 5.19 -0.84
N LEU A 42 -4.08 5.78 -0.52
CA LEU A 42 -2.94 5.99 -1.41
C LEU A 42 -2.07 4.73 -1.37
N VAL A 43 -1.87 4.10 -2.53
CA VAL A 43 -1.24 2.77 -2.62
C VAL A 43 -0.47 2.59 -3.92
N PHE A 44 0.61 1.80 -3.84
CA PHE A 44 1.27 1.27 -5.02
C PHE A 44 0.53 0.04 -5.57
N PHE A 45 0.32 -0.01 -6.89
CA PHE A 45 -0.31 -1.13 -7.56
C PHE A 45 0.35 -1.45 -8.90
N ASN A 46 0.16 -2.68 -9.36
CA ASN A 46 0.56 -3.14 -10.68
C ASN A 46 -0.67 -3.26 -11.58
N THR A 47 -0.51 -3.03 -12.87
CA THR A 47 -1.52 -3.41 -13.86
C THR A 47 -1.43 -4.91 -14.14
N ALA A 48 -2.56 -5.53 -14.50
CA ALA A 48 -2.60 -6.97 -14.76
C ALA A 48 -1.55 -7.35 -15.82
N ASN A 49 -0.72 -8.34 -15.49
CA ASN A 49 0.37 -8.87 -16.32
C ASN A 49 1.51 -7.90 -16.66
N SER A 50 1.69 -6.83 -15.87
CA SER A 50 2.82 -5.91 -16.05
C SER A 50 3.68 -5.79 -14.79
N THR A 51 5.00 -5.67 -15.00
CA THR A 51 5.96 -5.25 -13.96
C THR A 51 5.91 -3.74 -13.71
N ARG A 52 5.05 -3.01 -14.44
CA ARG A 52 4.84 -1.58 -14.25
C ARG A 52 4.11 -1.31 -12.95
N ARG A 53 4.71 -0.45 -12.14
CA ARG A 53 4.21 0.03 -10.86
C ARG A 53 3.70 1.46 -10.96
N TYR A 54 2.57 1.67 -10.31
CA TYR A 54 1.87 2.94 -10.27
C TYR A 54 1.53 3.32 -8.83
N LEU A 55 1.52 4.61 -8.52
CA LEU A 55 0.99 5.17 -7.29
C LEU A 55 -0.38 5.77 -7.59
N GLY A 56 -1.39 5.42 -6.81
CA GLY A 56 -2.74 5.92 -7.02
C GLY A 56 -3.57 5.98 -5.75
N ILE A 57 -4.70 6.66 -5.85
CA ILE A 57 -5.71 6.74 -4.81
C ILE A 57 -6.88 5.83 -5.20
N ARG A 58 -7.39 5.06 -4.26
CA ARG A 58 -8.58 4.22 -4.43
C ARG A 58 -9.49 4.29 -3.22
N TYR A 59 -10.72 3.78 -3.38
CA TYR A 59 -11.59 3.51 -2.23
C TYR A 59 -11.08 2.31 -1.42
N LYS A 60 -11.00 2.46 -0.10
CA LYS A 60 -10.56 1.37 0.80
C LYS A 60 -11.67 0.37 1.10
N ALA A 61 -12.89 0.86 1.35
CA ALA A 61 -14.01 0.09 1.90
C ALA A 61 -15.00 -0.47 0.86
N VAL A 62 -14.86 -0.13 -0.42
CA VAL A 62 -15.80 -0.58 -1.46
C VAL A 62 -15.30 -1.88 -2.08
N PHE A 63 -16.20 -2.87 -2.24
CA PHE A 63 -15.90 -4.19 -2.82
C PHE A 63 -15.21 -4.10 -4.19
N ALA A 64 -15.63 -3.15 -5.02
CA ALA A 64 -14.88 -2.70 -6.17
C ALA A 64 -13.91 -1.59 -5.70
N LYS A 65 -12.67 -1.96 -5.39
CA LYS A 65 -11.58 -1.04 -5.04
C LYS A 65 -11.18 -0.18 -6.24
N THR A 66 -12.10 0.65 -6.71
CA THR A 66 -11.97 1.48 -7.90
C THR A 66 -10.83 2.48 -7.68
N LEU A 67 -9.89 2.49 -8.61
CA LEU A 67 -8.86 3.53 -8.69
C LEU A 67 -9.53 4.83 -9.10
N THR A 68 -9.44 5.85 -8.25
CA THR A 68 -10.02 7.18 -8.51
C THR A 68 -9.00 8.12 -9.13
N TRP A 69 -7.71 7.89 -8.90
CA TRP A 69 -6.63 8.71 -9.44
C TRP A 69 -5.31 7.94 -9.51
N VAL A 70 -4.46 8.29 -10.48
CA VAL A 70 -3.14 7.69 -10.68
C VAL A 70 -2.12 8.82 -10.91
N ALA A 71 -1.02 8.81 -10.17
CA ALA A 71 0.01 9.85 -10.18
C ALA A 71 0.89 9.78 -11.44
N ASN A 72 1.51 8.62 -11.64
CA ASN A 72 2.55 8.39 -12.63
C ASN A 72 1.99 7.67 -13.86
N ARG A 73 0.90 8.22 -14.42
CA ARG A 73 0.15 7.60 -15.54
C ARG A 73 1.00 7.44 -16.79
N GLU A 74 1.76 8.48 -17.11
CA GLU A 74 2.59 8.55 -18.32
C GLU A 74 3.96 7.90 -18.13
N THR A 75 4.46 7.87 -16.88
CA THR A 75 5.81 7.43 -16.52
C THR A 75 5.77 6.36 -15.44
N SER A 76 5.39 5.14 -15.84
CA SER A 76 5.34 3.99 -14.94
C SER A 76 6.72 3.65 -14.36
N LEU A 77 6.75 3.21 -13.11
CA LEU A 77 7.95 2.64 -12.52
C LEU A 77 8.15 1.22 -13.09
N SER A 78 9.29 0.93 -13.68
CA SER A 78 9.65 -0.43 -14.07
C SER A 78 10.45 -1.06 -12.94
N ASP A 79 10.11 -2.28 -12.54
CA ASP A 79 10.95 -3.03 -11.61
C ASP A 79 12.26 -3.40 -12.33
N GLN A 80 13.29 -2.58 -12.19
CA GLN A 80 14.64 -2.87 -12.70
C GLN A 80 15.43 -3.77 -11.75
N THR A 81 14.79 -4.36 -10.72
CA THR A 81 15.46 -5.30 -9.82
C THR A 81 15.59 -6.70 -10.43
N LEU A 82 16.12 -6.79 -11.65
CA LEU A 82 16.90 -7.96 -12.03
C LEU A 82 18.28 -7.79 -11.40
N ILE A 83 18.39 -8.09 -10.11
CA ILE A 83 19.65 -8.64 -9.60
C ILE A 83 19.65 -10.10 -10.09
N PRO A 84 20.44 -10.48 -11.11
CA PRO A 84 20.65 -11.89 -11.36
C PRO A 84 21.32 -12.44 -10.12
N TYR A 85 20.87 -13.61 -9.65
CA TYR A 85 21.52 -14.39 -8.61
C TYR A 85 23.05 -14.25 -8.73
N GLN A 86 23.66 -13.53 -7.78
CA GLN A 86 25.10 -13.58 -7.58
C GLN A 86 25.38 -14.87 -6.81
N ASN A 87 26.11 -15.77 -7.45
CA ASN A 87 26.96 -16.75 -6.78
C ASN A 87 28.15 -16.03 -6.12
#